data_AF-A0A2V8W954-F1
#
_entry.id   AF-A0A2V8W954-F1
#
_cell.length_a   1.000
_cell.length_b   1.000
_cell.length_c   1.000
_cell.angle_alpha   90.00
_cell.angle_beta   90.00
_cell.angle_gamma   90.00
#
_symmetry.space_group_name_H-M   'P 1'
#
loop_
_entity.id
_entity.type
_entity.pdbx_description
1 polymer ?
#
loop_
_entity_poly.entity_id
_entity_poly.type
_entity_poly.pdbx_seq_one_letter_code
_entity_poly.pdbx_strand_id
1 'polypeptide(L)'
;MRICSACFMSLFPISFLFNGRTLRTRPWPFPSVIPLQPSTVDCQPHLLPFSPTAFSGYDMYNRRTRELVMQRNVRDLLNLYNPNDPLDHAWTIPSPWYFDPGIHELEQHSVFAKTWQVVGRADQVRDKGSFLTADLAGEPIVVTLGDDGQLRAFYNVCRHHAAVVVTEAEGCAKQFRCPYHGWTYGNDGALKGMVEFEGVCNFDRAKNGLVPVKVDTWENFVFVNLDGRAAPLLEFLGKVPELAAPLQLKKKLKYFDRRVYTLHCNWKVYVDNYLDGGYHVPHAHKGLSSVIEYTKYTIENFERACLQSSPLSSDSKSESGVAATRQGRAFYLWIYPNFMINAYEGVMDTNLVLPLSVDKCAVVFDYYFADISKKAQRKNQASIKVSEKVQDEDEAICDAVQRGLASRAYVAGRLSVRREAGEHLFHRLLHADLTKALSQPAAAD
;
A
#
# COMPACT_ATOMS: atom_id res chain seq x y z
N MET A 1 -53.39 20.08 9.50
CA MET A 1 -54.84 20.08 9.19
C MET A 1 -54.98 19.52 7.78
N ARG A 2 -55.76 18.43 7.56
CA ARG A 2 -55.72 17.53 6.36
C ARG A 2 -54.41 16.69 6.32
N ILE A 3 -54.33 15.35 6.14
CA ILE A 3 -55.28 14.23 5.86
C ILE A 3 -55.87 14.25 4.43
N CYS A 4 -55.81 13.22 3.55
CA CYS A 4 -55.10 11.92 3.45
C CYS A 4 -54.75 11.68 1.93
N SER A 5 -54.33 10.55 1.30
CA SER A 5 -54.20 9.07 1.53
C SER A 5 -52.92 8.58 0.77
N ALA A 6 -52.31 7.38 0.85
CA ALA A 6 -52.67 5.97 1.17
C ALA A 6 -53.13 5.08 -0.03
N CYS A 7 -52.26 4.17 -0.51
CA CYS A 7 -52.47 2.90 -1.28
C CYS A 7 -51.16 2.48 -2.02
N PHE A 8 -50.78 1.21 -2.25
CA PHE A 8 -51.16 -0.08 -1.65
C PHE A 8 -50.03 -1.15 -1.84
N MET A 9 -50.23 -2.36 -1.31
CA MET A 9 -49.27 -3.48 -1.14
C MET A 9 -48.48 -3.99 -2.37
N SER A 10 -47.27 -4.51 -2.13
CA SER A 10 -46.97 -5.95 -2.39
C SER A 10 -45.83 -6.46 -1.48
N LEU A 11 -45.86 -7.76 -1.15
CA LEU A 11 -44.90 -8.46 -0.26
C LEU A 11 -44.77 -9.92 -0.71
N PHE A 12 -43.55 -10.48 -0.67
CA PHE A 12 -43.32 -11.92 -0.63
C PHE A 12 -41.98 -12.25 0.07
N PRO A 13 -42.00 -12.74 1.32
CA PRO A 13 -40.84 -13.35 1.97
C PRO A 13 -40.81 -14.87 1.73
N ILE A 14 -39.61 -15.45 1.60
CA ILE A 14 -39.41 -16.90 1.61
C ILE A 14 -39.43 -17.39 3.06
N SER A 15 -40.26 -18.40 3.34
CA SER A 15 -40.42 -18.98 4.68
C SER A 15 -39.55 -20.22 4.88
N PHE A 16 -38.86 -20.29 6.03
CA PHE A 16 -38.39 -21.55 6.61
C PHE A 16 -39.02 -21.74 8.00
N LEU A 17 -39.70 -22.86 8.19
CA LEU A 17 -40.32 -23.27 9.45
C LEU A 17 -39.38 -24.23 10.19
N PHE A 18 -39.20 -24.03 11.50
CA PHE A 18 -38.88 -25.13 12.41
C PHE A 18 -39.49 -24.93 13.82
N ASN A 19 -40.09 -26.01 14.32
CA ASN A 19 -40.57 -26.30 15.68
C ASN A 19 -40.68 -25.16 16.70
N GLY A 20 -41.92 -24.81 17.06
CA GLY A 20 -42.21 -23.95 18.22
C GLY A 20 -42.27 -24.70 19.56
N ARG A 21 -42.07 -23.96 20.65
CA ARG A 21 -42.63 -24.24 21.99
C ARG A 21 -43.13 -22.93 22.57
N THR A 22 -44.39 -22.91 23.01
CA THR A 22 -45.03 -21.72 23.59
C THR A 22 -44.82 -21.67 25.10
N LEU A 23 -44.29 -20.55 25.60
CA LEU A 23 -44.34 -20.17 27.01
C LEU A 23 -44.96 -18.78 27.14
N ARG A 24 -45.96 -18.66 28.02
CA ARG A 24 -46.63 -17.38 28.30
C ARG A 24 -45.88 -16.64 29.41
N THR A 25 -45.53 -15.38 29.18
CA THR A 25 -45.13 -14.43 30.22
C THR A 25 -46.16 -13.29 30.31
N ARG A 26 -46.36 -12.75 31.52
CA ARG A 26 -47.24 -11.61 31.77
C ARG A 26 -46.46 -10.29 31.66
N PRO A 27 -47.08 -9.18 31.22
CA PRO A 27 -46.44 -7.87 31.27
C PRO A 27 -46.21 -7.41 32.71
N TRP A 28 -45.10 -6.70 32.94
CA TRP A 28 -44.83 -5.96 34.17
C TRP A 28 -45.15 -4.46 33.96
N PRO A 29 -45.51 -3.70 35.01
CA PRO A 29 -45.94 -2.31 34.89
C PRO A 29 -44.78 -1.32 34.76
N PHE A 30 -45.04 -0.18 34.10
CA PHE A 30 -44.17 0.99 34.11
C PHE A 30 -44.24 1.73 35.46
N PRO A 31 -43.11 2.18 36.03
CA PRO A 31 -43.08 3.28 37.00
C PRO A 31 -43.07 4.65 36.29
N SER A 32 -43.46 5.69 37.03
CA SER A 32 -43.74 7.05 36.50
C SER A 32 -42.51 7.96 36.38
N VAL A 33 -42.57 8.91 35.44
CA VAL A 33 -41.60 10.00 35.26
C VAL A 33 -41.62 10.97 36.45
N ILE A 34 -40.44 11.42 36.89
CA ILE A 34 -40.24 12.53 37.83
C ILE A 34 -39.30 13.56 37.15
N PRO A 35 -39.62 14.86 37.12
CA PRO A 35 -38.74 15.87 36.53
C PRO A 35 -37.61 16.25 37.50
N LEU A 36 -36.38 16.33 36.99
CA LEU A 36 -35.23 16.88 37.72
C LEU A 36 -34.95 18.32 37.27
N GLN A 37 -34.66 19.20 38.23
CA GLN A 37 -34.14 20.54 37.96
C GLN A 37 -32.61 20.50 37.79
N PRO A 38 -32.01 21.41 37.00
CA PRO A 38 -30.56 21.46 36.82
C PRO A 38 -29.87 22.04 38.05
N SER A 39 -28.98 21.26 38.67
CA SER A 39 -28.01 21.75 39.65
C SER A 39 -26.67 22.06 38.97
N THR A 40 -26.16 23.27 39.18
CA THR A 40 -24.79 23.64 38.81
C THR A 40 -23.80 22.95 39.74
N VAL A 41 -22.94 22.09 39.20
CA VAL A 41 -21.84 21.47 39.96
C VAL A 41 -20.58 22.33 39.81
N ASP A 42 -20.06 22.81 40.94
CA ASP A 42 -18.81 23.56 41.01
C ASP A 42 -17.63 22.60 41.24
N CYS A 43 -16.52 22.81 40.52
CA CYS A 43 -15.42 21.85 40.42
C CYS A 43 -14.22 22.27 41.28
N GLN A 44 -14.16 21.81 42.53
CA GLN A 44 -12.96 21.89 43.36
C GLN A 44 -12.22 20.54 43.46
N PRO A 45 -10.87 20.52 43.41
CA PRO A 45 -10.09 19.29 43.37
C PRO A 45 -9.75 18.74 44.76
N HIS A 46 -10.32 17.59 45.13
CA HIS A 46 -9.81 16.78 46.25
C HIS A 46 -8.87 15.68 45.74
N LEU A 47 -7.57 15.84 46.06
CA LEU A 47 -6.55 14.83 45.80
C LEU A 47 -6.63 13.70 46.84
N LEU A 48 -6.77 12.46 46.38
CA LEU A 48 -6.49 11.25 47.15
C LEU A 48 -5.63 10.30 46.30
N PRO A 49 -4.58 9.67 46.86
CA PRO A 49 -3.67 8.81 46.10
C PRO A 49 -4.28 7.42 45.88
N PHE A 50 -4.62 7.10 44.63
CA PHE A 50 -4.86 5.71 44.20
C PHE A 50 -3.52 5.05 43.86
N SER A 51 -3.18 3.96 44.57
CA SER A 51 -2.08 3.07 44.20
C SER A 51 -2.59 1.95 43.28
N PRO A 52 -2.15 1.87 42.01
CA PRO A 52 -2.57 0.80 41.11
C PRO A 52 -1.63 -0.41 41.21
N THR A 53 -2.09 -1.51 41.82
CA THR A 53 -1.43 -2.82 41.73
C THR A 53 -2.47 -3.94 41.54
N ALA A 54 -2.00 -5.08 41.03
CA ALA A 54 -2.75 -6.34 40.89
C ALA A 54 -3.82 -6.46 39.78
N PHE A 55 -3.62 -5.82 38.62
CA PHE A 55 -4.03 -6.42 37.32
C PHE A 55 -2.94 -6.14 36.26
N SER A 56 -2.87 -6.97 35.21
CA SER A 56 -1.83 -6.99 34.16
C SER A 56 -0.40 -7.34 34.62
N GLY A 57 -0.18 -8.63 34.93
CA GLY A 57 1.16 -9.23 34.99
C GLY A 57 1.34 -10.34 33.94
N TYR A 58 0.40 -11.30 33.91
CA TYR A 58 0.52 -12.53 33.13
C TYR A 58 0.39 -12.34 31.61
N ASP A 59 -0.50 -11.45 31.15
CA ASP A 59 -0.70 -11.20 29.71
C ASP A 59 0.48 -10.42 29.11
N MET A 60 0.94 -9.36 29.78
CA MET A 60 2.12 -8.59 29.36
C MET A 60 3.40 -9.43 29.36
N TYR A 61 3.56 -10.37 30.31
CA TYR A 61 4.67 -11.33 30.28
C TYR A 61 4.58 -12.27 29.06
N ASN A 62 3.40 -12.81 28.76
CA ASN A 62 3.20 -13.69 27.60
C ASN A 62 3.41 -12.96 26.26
N ARG A 63 2.97 -11.70 26.12
CA ARG A 63 3.27 -10.87 24.94
C ARG A 63 4.77 -10.67 24.78
N ARG A 64 5.44 -10.16 25.81
CA ARG A 64 6.89 -9.91 25.78
C ARG A 64 7.73 -11.17 25.54
N THR A 65 7.32 -12.32 26.06
CA THR A 65 7.97 -13.61 25.77
C THR A 65 7.70 -14.08 24.34
N ARG A 66 6.51 -13.87 23.77
CA ARG A 66 6.22 -14.15 22.35
C ARG A 66 7.04 -13.25 21.43
N GLU A 67 7.06 -11.94 21.68
CA GLU A 67 7.90 -10.96 20.98
C GLU A 67 9.37 -11.39 20.98
N LEU A 68 9.92 -11.75 22.15
CA LEU A 68 11.31 -12.21 22.28
C LEU A 68 11.60 -13.56 21.59
N VAL A 69 10.61 -14.44 21.46
CA VAL A 69 10.74 -15.71 20.71
C VAL A 69 10.64 -15.46 19.20
N MET A 70 9.72 -14.62 18.75
CA MET A 70 9.60 -14.21 17.34
C MET A 70 10.85 -13.45 16.88
N GLN A 71 11.35 -12.48 17.65
CA GLN A 71 12.59 -11.76 17.35
C GLN A 71 13.83 -12.66 17.26
N ARG A 72 13.87 -13.77 18.03
CA ARG A 72 14.93 -14.79 17.90
C ARG A 72 14.77 -15.58 16.61
N ASN A 73 13.59 -16.15 16.36
CA ASN A 73 13.28 -16.88 15.12
C ASN A 73 13.61 -16.04 13.88
N VAL A 74 13.13 -14.79 13.82
CA VAL A 74 13.35 -13.88 12.70
C VAL A 74 14.84 -13.54 12.53
N ARG A 75 15.60 -13.32 13.61
CA ARG A 75 17.07 -13.12 13.50
C ARG A 75 17.77 -14.36 12.96
N ASP A 76 17.40 -15.55 13.42
CA ASP A 76 17.97 -16.82 12.95
C ASP A 76 17.60 -17.07 11.46
N LEU A 77 16.41 -16.67 11.02
CA LEU A 77 16.02 -16.66 9.60
C LEU A 77 16.78 -15.63 8.75
N LEU A 78 17.11 -14.45 9.28
CA LEU A 78 17.95 -13.49 8.55
C LEU A 78 19.37 -14.03 8.35
N ASN A 79 19.94 -14.67 9.38
CA ASN A 79 21.28 -15.28 9.35
C ASN A 79 21.45 -16.40 8.30
N LEU A 80 20.36 -16.89 7.69
CA LEU A 80 20.41 -17.85 6.58
C LEU A 80 20.78 -17.20 5.22
N TYR A 81 20.82 -15.86 5.14
CA TYR A 81 21.20 -15.11 3.94
C TYR A 81 22.54 -14.38 4.15
N ASN A 82 23.40 -14.35 3.14
CA ASN A 82 24.64 -13.57 3.15
C ASN A 82 24.55 -12.42 2.13
N PRO A 83 24.35 -11.16 2.55
CA PRO A 83 24.24 -10.01 1.66
C PRO A 83 25.60 -9.57 1.04
N ASN A 84 26.69 -10.25 1.38
CA ASN A 84 28.05 -9.89 0.95
C ASN A 84 28.58 -10.78 -0.19
N ASP A 85 27.89 -11.86 -0.55
CA ASP A 85 28.33 -12.71 -1.66
C ASP A 85 28.27 -11.92 -2.99
N PRO A 86 29.30 -12.03 -3.86
CA PRO A 86 29.22 -11.50 -5.21
C PRO A 86 28.16 -12.27 -6.03
N LEU A 87 27.63 -11.68 -7.11
CA LEU A 87 26.50 -12.25 -7.87
C LEU A 87 26.76 -13.67 -8.41
N ASP A 88 28.01 -14.02 -8.70
CA ASP A 88 28.43 -15.36 -9.12
C ASP A 88 28.50 -16.38 -7.96
N HIS A 89 28.38 -15.93 -6.72
CA HIS A 89 28.31 -16.74 -5.50
C HIS A 89 26.98 -16.57 -4.73
N ALA A 90 26.14 -15.59 -5.12
CA ALA A 90 24.87 -15.28 -4.49
C ALA A 90 23.79 -16.35 -4.66
N TRP A 91 22.80 -16.27 -3.78
CA TRP A 91 21.57 -17.06 -3.77
C TRP A 91 20.36 -16.11 -3.67
N THR A 92 19.16 -16.63 -3.93
CA THR A 92 17.92 -15.95 -3.53
C THR A 92 17.87 -15.78 -2.00
N ILE A 93 16.99 -14.92 -1.49
CA ILE A 93 16.62 -15.00 -0.08
C ILE A 93 16.05 -16.39 0.29
N PRO A 94 16.26 -16.88 1.52
CA PRO A 94 15.77 -18.17 1.98
C PRO A 94 14.24 -18.27 1.94
N SER A 95 13.71 -19.43 1.55
CA SER A 95 12.28 -19.67 1.37
C SER A 95 11.38 -19.30 2.55
N PRO A 96 11.77 -19.43 3.84
CA PRO A 96 10.96 -18.95 4.96
C PRO A 96 10.64 -17.45 4.92
N TRP A 97 11.47 -16.62 4.28
CA TRP A 97 11.19 -15.18 4.17
C TRP A 97 9.90 -14.89 3.38
N TYR A 98 9.42 -15.83 2.56
CA TYR A 98 8.19 -15.72 1.78
C TYR A 98 6.96 -16.31 2.48
N PHE A 99 7.10 -16.91 3.68
CA PHE A 99 5.97 -17.52 4.39
C PHE A 99 6.00 -17.43 5.93
N ASP A 100 7.06 -16.93 6.56
CA ASP A 100 7.13 -16.69 8.01
C ASP A 100 6.40 -15.39 8.39
N PRO A 101 5.39 -15.42 9.28
CA PRO A 101 4.64 -14.22 9.65
C PRO A 101 5.47 -13.15 10.38
N GLY A 102 6.55 -13.53 11.08
CA GLY A 102 7.44 -12.59 11.77
C GLY A 102 8.36 -11.84 10.79
N ILE A 103 8.73 -12.45 9.67
CA ILE A 103 9.38 -11.72 8.55
C ILE A 103 8.40 -10.71 7.96
N HIS A 104 7.15 -11.10 7.68
CA HIS A 104 6.13 -10.18 7.17
C HIS A 104 5.83 -9.02 8.12
N GLU A 105 5.70 -9.29 9.43
CA GLU A 105 5.52 -8.24 10.44
C GLU A 105 6.71 -7.28 10.49
N LEU A 106 7.95 -7.79 10.36
CA LEU A 106 9.14 -6.94 10.29
C LEU A 106 9.16 -6.10 9.00
N GLU A 107 8.78 -6.67 7.85
CA GLU A 107 8.69 -5.96 6.57
C GLU A 107 7.75 -4.75 6.63
N GLN A 108 6.57 -4.87 7.26
CA GLN A 108 5.66 -3.73 7.45
C GLN A 108 6.35 -2.60 8.22
N HIS A 109 6.95 -2.92 9.37
CA HIS A 109 7.52 -1.93 10.30
C HIS A 109 8.89 -1.36 9.86
N SER A 110 9.71 -2.10 9.11
CA SER A 110 11.07 -1.69 8.74
C SER A 110 11.29 -1.37 7.27
N VAL A 111 10.42 -1.85 6.38
CA VAL A 111 10.51 -1.59 4.93
C VAL A 111 9.40 -0.63 4.52
N PHE A 112 8.13 -1.03 4.63
CA PHE A 112 7.01 -0.21 4.14
C PHE A 112 6.81 1.08 4.96
N ALA A 113 6.91 1.02 6.29
CA ALA A 113 6.78 2.20 7.15
C ALA A 113 8.01 3.15 7.13
N LYS A 114 9.18 2.71 6.64
CA LYS A 114 10.44 3.47 6.70
C LYS A 114 10.96 3.93 5.33
N THR A 115 10.41 3.41 4.24
CA THR A 115 10.73 3.83 2.85
C THR A 115 9.71 4.81 2.31
N TRP A 116 10.05 5.52 1.23
CA TRP A 116 9.06 6.33 0.51
C TRP A 116 8.20 5.44 -0.38
N GLN A 117 6.90 5.43 -0.11
CA GLN A 117 5.90 4.56 -0.73
C GLN A 117 4.95 5.37 -1.62
N VAL A 118 4.69 4.90 -2.84
CA VAL A 118 3.71 5.52 -3.73
C VAL A 118 2.30 5.24 -3.21
N VAL A 119 1.55 6.29 -2.90
CA VAL A 119 0.17 6.19 -2.38
C VAL A 119 -0.90 6.67 -3.37
N GLY A 120 -0.50 7.35 -4.46
CA GLY A 120 -1.43 7.84 -5.46
C GLY A 120 -0.79 8.67 -6.56
N ARG A 121 -1.63 9.28 -7.40
CA ARG A 121 -1.22 10.11 -8.54
C ARG A 121 -1.26 11.59 -8.18
N ALA A 122 -0.30 12.35 -8.70
CA ALA A 122 -0.20 13.80 -8.45
C ALA A 122 -1.35 14.62 -9.07
N ASP A 123 -2.16 14.05 -9.96
CA ASP A 123 -3.35 14.71 -10.52
C ASP A 123 -4.58 14.66 -9.59
N GLN A 124 -4.61 13.72 -8.64
CA GLN A 124 -5.67 13.59 -7.61
C GLN A 124 -5.58 14.69 -6.54
N VAL A 125 -4.38 15.27 -6.32
CA VAL A 125 -4.09 16.31 -5.32
C VAL A 125 -3.53 17.60 -5.95
N ARG A 126 -3.91 17.88 -7.21
CA ARG A 126 -3.48 19.08 -7.95
C ARG A 126 -4.19 20.36 -7.51
N ASP A 127 -5.47 20.26 -7.15
CA ASP A 127 -6.34 21.42 -6.93
C ASP A 127 -6.63 21.60 -5.41
N LYS A 128 -6.91 22.84 -4.97
CA LYS A 128 -7.03 23.15 -3.53
C LYS A 128 -8.22 22.45 -2.88
N GLY A 129 -7.98 21.85 -1.72
CA GLY A 129 -8.94 21.02 -0.99
C GLY A 129 -9.04 19.59 -1.54
N SER A 130 -8.43 19.25 -2.68
CA SER A 130 -8.43 17.88 -3.18
C SER A 130 -7.66 16.94 -2.24
N PHE A 131 -8.10 15.69 -2.19
CA PHE A 131 -7.50 14.66 -1.34
C PHE A 131 -7.57 13.27 -1.98
N LEU A 132 -6.72 12.37 -1.49
CA LEU A 132 -6.80 10.92 -1.69
C LEU A 132 -6.57 10.19 -0.36
N THR A 133 -7.05 8.97 -0.25
CA THR A 133 -6.78 8.07 0.89
C THR A 133 -6.09 6.78 0.41
N ALA A 134 -5.23 6.22 1.26
CA ALA A 134 -4.52 4.98 0.99
C ALA A 134 -4.15 4.27 2.31
N ASP A 135 -4.09 2.95 2.30
CA ASP A 135 -3.54 2.16 3.41
C ASP A 135 -2.03 1.90 3.18
N LEU A 136 -1.20 2.17 4.19
CA LEU A 136 0.26 2.08 4.11
C LEU A 136 0.80 1.41 5.36
N ALA A 137 1.47 0.25 5.20
CA ALA A 137 2.01 -0.56 6.30
C ALA A 137 0.99 -0.97 7.38
N GLY A 138 -0.31 -1.00 7.03
CA GLY A 138 -1.44 -1.25 7.94
C GLY A 138 -2.10 0.02 8.50
N GLU A 139 -1.53 1.20 8.26
CA GLU A 139 -2.03 2.48 8.74
C GLU A 139 -2.85 3.22 7.67
N PRO A 140 -4.06 3.71 7.97
CA PRO A 140 -4.86 4.46 7.02
C PRO A 140 -4.36 5.90 6.91
N ILE A 141 -4.03 6.35 5.70
CA ILE A 141 -3.45 7.67 5.41
C ILE A 141 -4.42 8.51 4.58
N VAL A 142 -4.43 9.82 4.82
CA VAL A 142 -5.05 10.83 3.95
C VAL A 142 -4.01 11.83 3.48
N VAL A 143 -3.96 12.08 2.17
CA VAL A 143 -3.12 13.11 1.55
C VAL A 143 -4.00 14.19 0.97
N THR A 144 -3.66 15.47 1.15
CA THR A 144 -4.47 16.60 0.68
C THR A 144 -3.63 17.83 0.32
N LEU A 145 -4.09 18.61 -0.65
CA LEU A 145 -3.54 19.94 -0.95
C LEU A 145 -4.35 20.99 -0.19
N GLY A 146 -3.73 21.63 0.80
CA GLY A 146 -4.41 22.61 1.66
C GLY A 146 -4.92 23.85 0.91
N ASP A 147 -5.83 24.61 1.52
CA ASP A 147 -6.30 25.90 0.98
C ASP A 147 -5.17 26.95 0.86
N ASP A 148 -4.04 26.74 1.55
CA ASP A 148 -2.81 27.52 1.39
C ASP A 148 -1.95 27.10 0.18
N GLY A 149 -2.23 25.94 -0.42
CA GLY A 149 -1.47 25.35 -1.53
C GLY A 149 -0.31 24.44 -1.11
N GLN A 150 -0.20 24.09 0.16
CA GLN A 150 0.81 23.14 0.65
C GLN A 150 0.26 21.71 0.65
N LEU A 151 1.04 20.76 0.12
CA LEU A 151 0.72 19.34 0.16
C LEU A 151 1.00 18.79 1.57
N ARG A 152 0.06 18.01 2.12
CA ARG A 152 0.17 17.41 3.46
C ARG A 152 -0.35 15.98 3.45
N ALA A 153 0.20 15.13 4.31
CA ALA A 153 -0.33 13.82 4.60
C ALA A 153 -0.45 13.62 6.11
N PHE A 154 -1.44 12.83 6.51
CA PHE A 154 -1.74 12.53 7.91
C PHE A 154 -2.17 11.08 8.08
N TYR A 155 -1.95 10.52 9.28
CA TYR A 155 -2.75 9.39 9.74
C TYR A 155 -4.23 9.80 9.74
N ASN A 156 -5.05 9.07 8.99
CA ASN A 156 -6.49 9.28 8.78
C ASN A 156 -7.32 8.81 9.98
N VAL A 157 -6.81 9.04 11.20
CA VAL A 157 -7.29 8.45 12.46
C VAL A 157 -7.81 9.54 13.38
N CYS A 158 -9.08 9.45 13.78
CA CYS A 158 -9.70 10.44 14.66
C CYS A 158 -9.05 10.41 16.05
N ARG A 159 -8.56 11.58 16.49
CA ARG A 159 -7.92 11.77 17.81
C ARG A 159 -8.87 11.66 19.01
N HIS A 160 -10.17 11.45 18.76
CA HIS A 160 -11.14 11.08 19.77
C HIS A 160 -11.13 9.55 20.00
N HIS A 161 -11.94 8.79 19.27
CA HIS A 161 -12.05 7.32 19.39
C HIS A 161 -11.64 6.59 18.10
N ALA A 162 -10.46 6.92 17.57
CA ALA A 162 -9.70 6.22 16.52
C ALA A 162 -10.39 5.92 15.17
N ALA A 163 -11.67 6.27 14.98
CA ALA A 163 -12.39 6.04 13.73
C ALA A 163 -11.73 6.75 12.53
N VAL A 164 -11.72 6.09 11.38
CA VAL A 164 -11.23 6.65 10.11
C VAL A 164 -12.00 7.94 9.80
N VAL A 165 -11.29 9.02 9.45
CA VAL A 165 -11.87 10.37 9.34
C VAL A 165 -12.44 10.65 7.95
N VAL A 166 -11.77 10.16 6.91
CA VAL A 166 -12.14 10.28 5.50
C VAL A 166 -12.29 8.88 4.92
N THR A 167 -13.46 8.57 4.38
CA THR A 167 -13.84 7.22 3.91
C THR A 167 -13.82 7.07 2.39
N GLU A 168 -13.73 8.19 1.70
CA GLU A 168 -13.74 8.33 0.25
C GLU A 168 -12.30 8.18 -0.30
N ALA A 169 -12.12 7.36 -1.34
CA ALA A 169 -10.81 7.08 -1.92
C ALA A 169 -10.12 8.33 -2.52
N GLU A 170 -10.91 9.25 -3.06
CA GLU A 170 -10.49 10.58 -3.51
C GLU A 170 -11.67 11.57 -3.44
N GLY A 171 -11.38 12.86 -3.43
CA GLY A 171 -12.42 13.90 -3.41
C GLY A 171 -11.86 15.32 -3.28
N CYS A 172 -12.73 16.25 -2.87
CA CYS A 172 -12.34 17.62 -2.52
C CYS A 172 -13.14 18.11 -1.31
N ALA A 173 -12.44 18.59 -0.27
CA ALA A 173 -13.01 19.07 0.98
C ALA A 173 -12.15 20.17 1.63
N LYS A 174 -12.81 21.14 2.27
CA LYS A 174 -12.14 22.17 3.09
C LYS A 174 -11.90 21.72 4.54
N GLN A 175 -12.71 20.76 4.99
CA GLN A 175 -12.63 20.15 6.31
C GLN A 175 -13.03 18.68 6.21
N PHE A 176 -12.37 17.83 6.97
CA PHE A 176 -12.70 16.41 7.13
C PHE A 176 -13.53 16.24 8.40
N ARG A 177 -14.67 15.52 8.32
CA ARG A 177 -15.57 15.32 9.46
C ARG A 177 -15.61 13.84 9.83
N CYS A 178 -15.08 13.50 11.00
CA CYS A 178 -15.11 12.13 11.50
C CYS A 178 -16.57 11.62 11.58
N PRO A 179 -16.89 10.47 10.92
CA PRO A 179 -18.26 9.97 10.84
C PRO A 179 -18.82 9.49 12.18
N TYR A 180 -17.96 9.20 13.17
CA TYR A 180 -18.38 8.62 14.45
C TYR A 180 -19.01 9.64 15.41
N HIS A 181 -18.27 10.72 15.72
CA HIS A 181 -18.68 11.75 16.69
C HIS A 181 -18.66 13.18 16.12
N GLY A 182 -18.58 13.32 14.79
CA GLY A 182 -18.73 14.60 14.11
C GLY A 182 -17.60 15.63 14.31
N TRP A 183 -16.51 15.27 15.00
CA TRP A 183 -15.30 16.10 15.13
C TRP A 183 -14.79 16.50 13.74
N THR A 184 -14.45 17.78 13.55
CA THR A 184 -13.97 18.31 12.27
C THR A 184 -12.50 18.73 12.33
N TYR A 185 -11.75 18.38 11.28
CA TYR A 185 -10.35 18.73 11.06
C TYR A 185 -10.24 19.59 9.79
N GLY A 186 -9.24 20.46 9.71
CA GLY A 186 -8.96 21.18 8.46
C GLY A 186 -8.16 20.33 7.48
N ASN A 187 -8.02 20.81 6.25
CA ASN A 187 -6.99 20.31 5.32
C ASN A 187 -5.54 20.68 5.75
N ASP A 188 -5.41 21.46 6.83
CA ASP A 188 -4.17 21.64 7.62
C ASP A 188 -4.02 20.62 8.77
N GLY A 189 -4.95 19.67 8.93
CA GLY A 189 -4.96 18.65 9.98
C GLY A 189 -5.38 19.14 11.37
N ALA A 190 -5.47 20.46 11.60
CA ALA A 190 -5.79 21.00 12.92
C ALA A 190 -7.27 20.79 13.27
N LEU A 191 -7.55 20.46 14.53
CA LEU A 191 -8.90 20.24 15.06
C LEU A 191 -9.72 21.56 15.01
N LYS A 192 -10.73 21.61 14.14
CA LYS A 192 -11.59 22.78 13.86
C LYS A 192 -12.87 22.80 14.68
N GLY A 193 -13.43 21.64 15.02
CA GLY A 193 -14.68 21.54 15.77
C GLY A 193 -14.82 20.21 16.52
N MET A 194 -15.51 20.27 17.65
CA MET A 194 -15.85 19.15 18.52
C MET A 194 -17.34 19.34 18.86
N VAL A 195 -18.14 18.27 18.81
CA VAL A 195 -19.57 18.32 19.11
C VAL A 195 -19.77 17.99 20.60
N GLU A 196 -20.60 18.77 21.30
CA GLU A 196 -21.01 18.53 22.70
C GLU A 196 -19.81 18.28 23.63
N PHE A 197 -18.83 19.20 23.59
CA PHE A 197 -17.53 19.07 24.25
C PHE A 197 -17.30 20.14 25.35
N GLU A 198 -18.37 20.85 25.71
CA GLU A 198 -18.42 21.81 26.80
C GLU A 198 -18.16 21.14 28.16
N GLY A 199 -17.46 21.84 29.07
CA GLY A 199 -17.15 21.35 30.41
C GLY A 199 -15.98 20.37 30.53
N VAL A 200 -15.38 19.90 29.42
CA VAL A 200 -14.21 19.00 29.46
C VAL A 200 -12.97 19.75 29.96
N CYS A 201 -12.52 19.44 31.18
CA CYS A 201 -11.31 20.02 31.77
C CYS A 201 -10.01 19.49 31.14
N ASN A 202 -8.93 20.27 31.23
CA ASN A 202 -7.55 19.89 30.87
C ASN A 202 -7.32 19.45 29.40
N PHE A 203 -8.26 19.71 28.49
CA PHE A 203 -8.12 19.34 27.08
C PHE A 203 -7.40 20.42 26.25
N ASP A 204 -6.19 20.09 25.78
CA ASP A 204 -5.47 20.92 24.81
C ASP A 204 -5.87 20.58 23.37
N ARG A 205 -6.73 21.42 22.80
CA ARG A 205 -7.22 21.29 21.42
C ARG A 205 -6.10 21.33 20.35
N ALA A 206 -5.00 22.04 20.59
CA ALA A 206 -3.90 22.14 19.62
C ALA A 206 -3.14 20.82 19.49
N LYS A 207 -3.03 20.04 20.57
CA LYS A 207 -2.39 18.71 20.59
C LYS A 207 -3.25 17.58 19.98
N ASN A 208 -4.50 17.88 19.60
CA ASN A 208 -5.50 16.91 19.15
C ASN A 208 -5.88 17.05 17.66
N GLY A 209 -5.05 17.69 16.84
CA GLY A 209 -5.10 17.59 15.38
C GLY A 209 -4.64 16.22 14.84
N LEU A 210 -4.90 15.94 13.57
CA LEU A 210 -4.41 14.74 12.88
C LEU A 210 -2.87 14.69 12.93
N VAL A 211 -2.30 13.50 13.10
CA VAL A 211 -0.84 13.34 13.20
C VAL A 211 -0.24 13.36 11.80
N PRO A 212 0.70 14.26 11.48
CA PRO A 212 1.27 14.39 10.14
C PRO A 212 2.29 13.28 9.84
N VAL A 213 2.39 12.90 8.58
CA VAL A 213 3.44 12.03 8.01
C VAL A 213 4.13 12.74 6.85
N LYS A 214 5.29 12.24 6.41
CA LYS A 214 6.05 12.92 5.35
C LYS A 214 5.38 12.66 4.00
N VAL A 215 5.30 13.68 3.15
CA VAL A 215 4.76 13.59 1.80
C VAL A 215 5.60 14.42 0.84
N ASP A 216 5.76 13.95 -0.39
CA ASP A 216 6.39 14.67 -1.49
C ASP A 216 5.86 14.12 -2.84
N THR A 217 6.26 14.72 -3.97
CA THR A 217 5.86 14.26 -5.31
C THR A 217 7.04 14.16 -6.26
N TRP A 218 7.02 13.16 -7.13
CA TRP A 218 7.96 13.04 -8.24
C TRP A 218 7.21 12.62 -9.51
N GLU A 219 7.50 13.30 -10.63
CA GLU A 219 6.78 13.18 -11.90
C GLU A 219 5.23 13.18 -11.71
N ASN A 220 4.59 12.03 -11.88
CA ASN A 220 3.14 11.82 -11.81
C ASN A 220 2.65 11.22 -10.48
N PHE A 221 3.53 11.04 -9.50
CA PHE A 221 3.30 10.18 -8.33
C PHE A 221 3.40 10.97 -7.01
N VAL A 222 2.57 10.58 -6.04
CA VAL A 222 2.57 11.05 -4.66
C VAL A 222 3.22 9.98 -3.79
N PHE A 223 4.26 10.36 -3.05
CA PHE A 223 4.95 9.47 -2.11
C PHE A 223 4.67 9.89 -0.66
N VAL A 224 4.53 8.92 0.23
CA VAL A 224 4.45 9.10 1.68
C VAL A 224 5.53 8.26 2.38
N ASN A 225 6.01 8.72 3.53
CA ASN A 225 6.87 7.95 4.43
C ASN A 225 6.40 8.18 5.88
N LEU A 226 6.22 7.11 6.65
CA LEU A 226 5.73 7.18 8.03
C LEU A 226 6.85 7.55 9.02
N ASP A 227 8.12 7.35 8.67
CA ASP A 227 9.24 7.80 9.49
C ASP A 227 9.46 9.31 9.37
N GLY A 228 9.13 10.05 10.42
CA GLY A 228 9.43 11.49 10.54
C GLY A 228 10.91 11.83 10.32
N ARG A 229 11.83 10.88 10.57
CA ARG A 229 13.29 11.02 10.39
C ARG A 229 13.79 10.70 8.98
N ALA A 230 12.94 10.25 8.06
CA ALA A 230 13.37 9.90 6.70
C ALA A 230 13.98 11.09 5.93
N ALA A 231 14.95 10.80 5.05
CA ALA A 231 15.55 11.76 4.12
C ALA A 231 14.51 12.30 3.10
N PRO A 232 14.75 13.44 2.43
CA PRO A 232 13.89 13.93 1.35
C PRO A 232 13.69 12.91 0.22
N LEU A 233 12.55 12.96 -0.48
CA LEU A 233 12.23 12.00 -1.54
C LEU A 233 13.30 11.93 -2.64
N LEU A 234 13.82 13.08 -3.07
CA LEU A 234 14.86 13.14 -4.11
C LEU A 234 16.19 12.50 -3.68
N GLU A 235 16.50 12.45 -2.39
CA GLU A 235 17.68 11.76 -1.86
C GLU A 235 17.46 10.24 -1.93
N PHE A 236 16.29 9.76 -1.48
CA PHE A 236 15.90 8.35 -1.57
C PHE A 236 15.82 7.82 -3.01
N LEU A 237 15.34 8.64 -3.95
CA LEU A 237 15.27 8.31 -5.37
C LEU A 237 16.65 8.32 -6.06
N GLY A 238 17.63 9.05 -5.53
CA GLY A 238 19.01 9.09 -6.04
C GLY A 238 19.08 9.40 -7.54
N LYS A 239 19.46 8.40 -8.36
CA LYS A 239 19.58 8.53 -9.81
C LYS A 239 18.29 8.36 -10.61
N VAL A 240 17.20 7.89 -10.00
CA VAL A 240 15.89 7.69 -10.67
C VAL A 240 15.39 8.92 -11.45
N PRO A 241 15.48 10.17 -10.95
CA PRO A 241 15.02 11.34 -11.70
C PRO A 241 15.86 11.62 -12.96
N GLU A 242 17.17 11.38 -12.91
CA GLU A 242 18.07 11.53 -14.07
C GLU A 242 17.74 10.49 -15.16
N LEU A 243 17.51 9.24 -14.75
CA LEU A 243 17.19 8.12 -15.65
C LEU A 243 15.84 8.30 -16.36
N ALA A 244 14.83 8.83 -15.65
CA ALA A 244 13.49 9.03 -16.20
C ALA A 244 13.32 10.34 -16.99
N ALA A 245 14.18 11.35 -16.78
CA ALA A 245 14.06 12.68 -17.40
C ALA A 245 13.88 12.69 -18.93
N PRO A 246 14.54 11.82 -19.74
CA PRO A 246 14.31 11.76 -21.19
C PRO A 246 12.87 11.41 -21.58
N LEU A 247 12.21 10.59 -20.76
CA LEU A 247 10.83 10.14 -20.97
C LEU A 247 9.84 11.31 -20.81
N GLN A 248 10.10 12.25 -19.89
CA GLN A 248 9.28 13.43 -19.59
C GLN A 248 7.85 13.05 -19.15
N LEU A 249 7.74 12.13 -18.17
CA LEU A 249 6.50 11.42 -17.83
C LEU A 249 5.33 12.37 -17.56
N LYS A 250 5.50 13.36 -16.67
CA LYS A 250 4.51 14.37 -16.27
C LYS A 250 4.05 15.28 -17.41
N LYS A 251 4.90 15.47 -18.43
CA LYS A 251 4.65 16.37 -19.56
C LYS A 251 4.02 15.66 -20.76
N LYS A 252 4.42 14.41 -21.02
CA LYS A 252 3.98 13.65 -22.18
C LYS A 252 2.81 12.71 -21.89
N LEU A 253 2.75 12.09 -20.71
CA LEU A 253 1.88 10.95 -20.44
C LEU A 253 0.77 11.32 -19.44
N LYS A 254 -0.44 10.88 -19.74
CA LYS A 254 -1.65 11.17 -18.95
C LYS A 254 -2.30 9.85 -18.52
N TYR A 255 -2.76 9.80 -17.27
CA TYR A 255 -3.53 8.66 -16.76
C TYR A 255 -4.77 8.41 -17.62
N PHE A 256 -5.13 7.13 -17.78
CA PHE A 256 -6.22 6.69 -18.64
C PHE A 256 -7.11 5.63 -17.99
N ASP A 257 -6.54 4.63 -17.31
CA ASP A 257 -7.28 3.49 -16.75
C ASP A 257 -6.46 2.78 -15.65
N ARG A 258 -7.12 2.04 -14.75
CA ARG A 258 -6.48 1.27 -13.66
C ARG A 258 -6.93 -0.19 -13.67
N ARG A 259 -6.01 -1.12 -13.41
CA ARG A 259 -6.30 -2.51 -13.03
C ARG A 259 -5.70 -2.83 -11.67
N VAL A 260 -6.27 -3.82 -10.99
CA VAL A 260 -5.73 -4.35 -9.74
C VAL A 260 -5.86 -5.87 -9.82
N TYR A 261 -4.71 -6.54 -9.83
CA TYR A 261 -4.61 -8.01 -9.79
C TYR A 261 -4.38 -8.43 -8.34
N THR A 262 -4.74 -9.65 -7.96
CA THR A 262 -4.65 -10.13 -6.56
C THR A 262 -4.12 -11.54 -6.55
N LEU A 263 -2.81 -11.67 -6.31
CA LEU A 263 -2.04 -12.89 -6.48
C LEU A 263 -1.96 -13.65 -5.14
N HIS A 264 -1.92 -14.98 -5.19
CA HIS A 264 -1.71 -15.85 -4.03
C HIS A 264 -0.21 -16.14 -3.81
N CYS A 265 0.59 -15.07 -3.84
CA CYS A 265 2.00 -15.07 -3.52
C CYS A 265 2.38 -13.96 -2.53
N ASN A 266 3.48 -14.15 -1.81
CA ASN A 266 4.12 -13.06 -1.08
C ASN A 266 4.54 -11.96 -2.06
N TRP A 267 4.46 -10.69 -1.63
CA TRP A 267 4.78 -9.53 -2.48
C TRP A 267 6.16 -9.62 -3.16
N LYS A 268 7.14 -10.23 -2.48
CA LYS A 268 8.51 -10.39 -3.00
C LYS A 268 8.57 -11.26 -4.25
N VAL A 269 7.74 -12.30 -4.35
CA VAL A 269 7.73 -13.21 -5.52
C VAL A 269 7.47 -12.45 -6.83
N TYR A 270 6.59 -11.45 -6.80
CA TYR A 270 6.31 -10.61 -7.97
C TYR A 270 7.44 -9.59 -8.25
N VAL A 271 8.13 -9.11 -7.21
CA VAL A 271 9.32 -8.26 -7.37
C VAL A 271 10.49 -9.05 -7.95
N ASP A 272 10.70 -10.28 -7.50
CA ASP A 272 11.70 -11.21 -8.04
C ASP A 272 11.40 -11.54 -9.51
N ASN A 273 10.16 -11.92 -9.84
CA ASN A 273 9.69 -12.16 -11.21
C ASN A 273 9.92 -10.96 -12.15
N TYR A 274 9.76 -9.73 -11.65
CA TYR A 274 10.05 -8.52 -12.41
C TYR A 274 11.55 -8.26 -12.61
N LEU A 275 12.41 -8.66 -11.66
CA LEU A 275 13.83 -8.31 -11.58
C LEU A 275 14.79 -9.35 -12.18
N ASP A 276 14.27 -10.41 -12.79
CA ASP A 276 15.03 -11.56 -13.31
C ASP A 276 15.79 -11.28 -14.63
N GLY A 277 15.85 -10.05 -15.12
CA GLY A 277 16.50 -9.73 -16.39
C GLY A 277 15.73 -10.20 -17.63
N GLY A 278 14.43 -10.49 -17.49
CA GLY A 278 13.56 -11.09 -18.49
C GLY A 278 13.85 -12.56 -18.77
N TYR A 279 14.38 -13.32 -17.80
CA TYR A 279 14.84 -14.70 -17.98
C TYR A 279 13.67 -15.68 -18.16
N HIS A 280 12.54 -15.47 -17.47
CA HIS A 280 11.29 -16.21 -17.67
C HIS A 280 10.62 -15.90 -19.03
N VAL A 281 10.82 -14.71 -19.60
CA VAL A 281 10.07 -14.18 -20.75
C VAL A 281 10.03 -15.14 -21.98
N PRO A 282 11.12 -15.80 -22.40
CA PRO A 282 11.09 -16.76 -23.52
C PRO A 282 10.31 -18.05 -23.24
N HIS A 283 10.04 -18.36 -21.96
CA HIS A 283 9.39 -19.59 -21.52
C HIS A 283 7.92 -19.35 -21.15
N ALA A 284 7.63 -18.24 -20.47
CA ALA A 284 6.31 -17.79 -20.09
C ALA A 284 5.61 -17.05 -21.24
N HIS A 285 6.12 -15.86 -21.58
CA HIS A 285 5.43 -14.86 -22.37
C HIS A 285 5.78 -14.96 -23.86
N LYS A 286 5.26 -16.01 -24.52
CA LYS A 286 5.44 -16.22 -25.98
C LYS A 286 5.09 -14.99 -26.82
N GLY A 287 4.15 -14.15 -26.37
CA GLY A 287 3.78 -12.90 -27.04
C GLY A 287 4.72 -11.72 -26.78
N LEU A 288 5.43 -11.68 -25.65
CA LEU A 288 6.39 -10.62 -25.31
C LEU A 288 7.79 -10.96 -25.84
N SER A 289 8.19 -12.24 -25.74
CA SER A 289 9.45 -12.76 -26.26
C SER A 289 9.59 -12.64 -27.78
N SER A 290 8.50 -12.45 -28.53
CA SER A 290 8.56 -12.18 -29.97
C SER A 290 8.93 -10.74 -30.33
N VAL A 291 9.00 -9.82 -29.36
CA VAL A 291 9.23 -8.39 -29.59
C VAL A 291 10.45 -7.85 -28.83
N ILE A 292 10.78 -8.39 -27.64
CA ILE A 292 11.99 -8.01 -26.90
C ILE A 292 13.25 -8.62 -27.55
N GLU A 293 14.25 -7.79 -27.87
CA GLU A 293 15.58 -8.30 -28.29
C GLU A 293 16.37 -8.86 -27.10
N TYR A 294 16.07 -10.11 -26.73
CA TYR A 294 16.62 -10.78 -25.52
C TYR A 294 18.17 -10.82 -25.45
N THR A 295 18.87 -10.71 -26.58
CA THR A 295 20.33 -10.63 -26.66
C THR A 295 20.91 -9.25 -26.37
N LYS A 296 20.14 -8.16 -26.58
CA LYS A 296 20.52 -6.75 -26.37
C LYS A 296 19.93 -6.14 -25.08
N TYR A 297 19.37 -7.00 -24.22
CA TYR A 297 18.80 -6.62 -22.93
C TYR A 297 19.92 -6.16 -21.97
N THR A 298 19.81 -4.95 -21.42
CA THR A 298 20.74 -4.39 -20.41
C THR A 298 20.08 -4.35 -19.04
N ILE A 299 20.90 -4.43 -17.98
CA ILE A 299 20.49 -4.43 -16.58
C ILE A 299 21.50 -3.58 -15.82
N GLU A 300 21.02 -2.51 -15.20
CA GLU A 300 21.84 -1.45 -14.61
C GLU A 300 21.35 -1.16 -13.19
N ASN A 301 22.18 -1.49 -12.19
CA ASN A 301 21.86 -1.32 -10.78
C ASN A 301 22.33 0.04 -10.25
N PHE A 302 21.48 0.65 -9.44
CA PHE A 302 21.72 1.90 -8.71
C PHE A 302 21.49 1.65 -7.21
N GLU A 303 21.65 2.68 -6.36
CA GLU A 303 21.59 2.50 -4.90
C GLU A 303 20.28 1.88 -4.39
N ARG A 304 19.13 2.31 -4.92
CA ARG A 304 17.78 1.84 -4.56
C ARG A 304 16.88 1.61 -5.78
N ALA A 305 17.47 1.30 -6.93
CA ALA A 305 16.74 1.10 -8.19
C ALA A 305 17.49 0.19 -9.16
N CYS A 306 16.76 -0.44 -10.07
CA CYS A 306 17.31 -1.27 -11.16
C CYS A 306 16.63 -0.86 -12.47
N LEU A 307 17.43 -0.47 -13.48
CA LEU A 307 16.95 -0.24 -14.83
C LEU A 307 17.24 -1.46 -15.70
N GLN A 308 16.19 -2.13 -16.12
CA GLN A 308 16.21 -3.18 -17.13
C GLN A 308 15.72 -2.60 -18.47
N SER A 309 16.40 -2.88 -19.58
CA SER A 309 16.03 -2.23 -20.84
C SER A 309 16.51 -2.92 -22.12
N SER A 310 15.63 -3.05 -23.11
CA SER A 310 15.93 -3.71 -24.40
C SER A 310 15.28 -2.96 -25.57
N PRO A 311 15.95 -2.82 -26.74
CA PRO A 311 15.25 -2.39 -27.94
C PRO A 311 14.14 -3.40 -28.31
N LEU A 312 13.05 -2.89 -28.89
CA LEU A 312 12.00 -3.72 -29.45
C LEU A 312 12.29 -4.00 -30.93
N SER A 313 12.09 -5.24 -31.37
CA SER A 313 12.20 -5.60 -32.78
C SER A 313 11.09 -4.90 -33.59
N SER A 314 11.47 -4.39 -34.77
CA SER A 314 10.55 -3.80 -35.75
C SER A 314 9.98 -4.82 -36.73
N ASP A 315 10.32 -6.11 -36.61
CA ASP A 315 9.80 -7.16 -37.48
C ASP A 315 8.28 -7.33 -37.34
N SER A 316 7.56 -6.89 -38.37
CA SER A 316 6.09 -6.92 -38.48
C SER A 316 5.47 -8.34 -38.59
N LYS A 317 6.24 -9.38 -38.24
CA LYS A 317 5.86 -10.79 -38.24
C LYS A 317 5.45 -11.32 -36.86
N SER A 318 5.52 -10.51 -35.80
CA SER A 318 5.00 -10.93 -34.50
C SER A 318 3.47 -11.04 -34.55
N GLU A 319 2.92 -12.25 -34.48
CA GLU A 319 1.45 -12.46 -34.40
C GLU A 319 0.82 -11.88 -33.11
N SER A 320 1.65 -11.53 -32.13
CA SER A 320 1.29 -10.81 -30.92
C SER A 320 0.95 -9.33 -31.16
N GLY A 321 -0.16 -8.85 -30.61
CA GLY A 321 -0.52 -7.42 -30.59
C GLY A 321 0.44 -6.49 -29.83
N VAL A 322 1.54 -7.02 -29.27
CA VAL A 322 2.59 -6.28 -28.57
C VAL A 322 3.28 -5.27 -29.51
N ALA A 323 3.80 -5.67 -30.66
CA ALA A 323 4.49 -4.75 -31.58
C ALA A 323 3.57 -3.66 -32.18
N ALA A 324 2.26 -3.90 -32.21
CA ALA A 324 1.25 -2.92 -32.63
C ALA A 324 0.91 -1.87 -31.55
N THR A 325 1.29 -2.13 -30.28
CA THR A 325 0.92 -1.30 -29.12
C THR A 325 2.13 -0.75 -28.35
N ARG A 326 3.29 -1.41 -28.42
CA ARG A 326 4.56 -1.05 -27.77
C ARG A 326 5.66 -0.87 -28.82
N GLN A 327 6.36 0.26 -28.77
CA GLN A 327 7.35 0.68 -29.78
C GLN A 327 8.56 1.37 -29.13
N GLY A 328 9.68 1.46 -29.86
CA GLY A 328 10.93 2.06 -29.40
C GLY A 328 11.80 1.10 -28.59
N ARG A 329 12.22 1.52 -27.38
CA ARG A 329 13.00 0.73 -26.42
C ARG A 329 12.16 0.54 -25.16
N ALA A 330 12.06 -0.70 -24.69
CA ALA A 330 11.44 -1.01 -23.41
C ALA A 330 12.32 -0.46 -22.28
N PHE A 331 11.72 0.29 -21.36
CA PHE A 331 12.37 0.85 -20.17
C PHE A 331 11.60 0.32 -18.96
N TYR A 332 12.23 -0.57 -18.19
CA TYR A 332 11.66 -1.26 -17.04
C TYR A 332 12.45 -0.84 -15.80
N LEU A 333 11.98 0.19 -15.11
CA LEU A 333 12.63 0.76 -13.93
C LEU A 333 11.92 0.30 -12.68
N TRP A 334 12.57 -0.55 -11.88
CA TRP A 334 12.16 -0.82 -10.51
C TRP A 334 12.80 0.17 -9.54
N ILE A 335 12.02 0.60 -8.56
CA ILE A 335 12.37 1.51 -7.47
C ILE A 335 12.04 0.76 -6.17
N TYR A 336 13.04 0.62 -5.30
CA TYR A 336 12.91 -0.13 -4.06
C TYR A 336 11.84 0.47 -3.14
N PRO A 337 11.02 -0.36 -2.47
CA PRO A 337 11.02 -1.83 -2.50
C PRO A 337 10.12 -2.44 -3.60
N ASN A 338 9.06 -1.75 -4.02
CA ASN A 338 7.85 -2.38 -4.56
C ASN A 338 7.18 -1.63 -5.73
N PHE A 339 7.86 -0.67 -6.36
CA PHE A 339 7.28 0.16 -7.41
C PHE A 339 8.05 0.07 -8.73
N MET A 340 7.34 -0.14 -9.82
CA MET A 340 7.88 -0.34 -11.17
C MET A 340 7.29 0.67 -12.16
N ILE A 341 8.09 1.10 -13.12
CA ILE A 341 7.70 1.94 -14.26
C ILE A 341 8.11 1.25 -15.56
N ASN A 342 7.12 0.90 -16.38
CA ASN A 342 7.30 0.29 -17.70
C ASN A 342 6.99 1.31 -18.79
N ALA A 343 8.02 1.99 -19.29
CA ALA A 343 7.88 3.02 -20.32
C ALA A 343 8.28 2.50 -21.72
N TYR A 344 7.55 2.99 -22.72
CA TYR A 344 7.70 2.72 -24.15
C TYR A 344 7.41 4.03 -24.91
N GLU A 345 7.52 4.03 -26.25
CA GLU A 345 7.17 5.22 -27.04
C GLU A 345 5.67 5.56 -26.94
N GLY A 346 5.35 6.63 -26.20
CA GLY A 346 4.00 7.19 -26.05
C GLY A 346 3.05 6.42 -25.12
N VAL A 347 3.54 5.36 -24.46
CA VAL A 347 2.77 4.49 -23.56
C VAL A 347 3.61 4.18 -22.31
N MET A 348 2.98 4.20 -21.14
CA MET A 348 3.57 3.71 -19.89
C MET A 348 2.52 2.96 -19.09
N ASP A 349 2.96 1.95 -18.35
CA ASP A 349 2.26 1.42 -17.19
C ASP A 349 3.19 1.38 -15.99
N THR A 350 2.61 1.24 -14.80
CA THR A 350 3.35 1.05 -13.55
C THR A 350 2.86 -0.20 -12.84
N ASN A 351 3.70 -0.82 -12.01
CA ASN A 351 3.30 -1.92 -11.15
C ASN A 351 3.59 -1.46 -9.71
N LEU A 352 2.57 -1.36 -8.87
CA LEU A 352 2.75 -1.10 -7.43
C LEU A 352 2.32 -2.35 -6.66
N VAL A 353 3.28 -3.02 -6.04
CA VAL A 353 3.04 -4.27 -5.30
C VAL A 353 2.73 -3.95 -3.84
N LEU A 354 1.50 -4.27 -3.42
CA LEU A 354 1.01 -4.02 -2.07
C LEU A 354 0.84 -5.35 -1.31
N PRO A 355 1.52 -5.58 -0.17
CA PRO A 355 1.33 -6.78 0.63
C PRO A 355 -0.06 -6.78 1.27
N LEU A 356 -0.81 -7.88 1.16
CA LEU A 356 -2.12 -8.07 1.78
C LEU A 356 -2.08 -9.09 2.94
N SER A 357 -1.18 -10.07 2.85
CA SER A 357 -0.82 -11.00 3.93
C SER A 357 0.61 -11.52 3.70
N VAL A 358 1.05 -12.46 4.54
CA VAL A 358 2.33 -13.16 4.37
C VAL A 358 2.45 -13.90 3.04
N ASP A 359 1.33 -14.29 2.44
CA ASP A 359 1.20 -15.18 1.28
C ASP A 359 0.31 -14.60 0.16
N LYS A 360 -0.01 -13.30 0.22
CA LYS A 360 -0.90 -12.62 -0.73
C LYS A 360 -0.49 -11.18 -0.99
N CYS A 361 -0.60 -10.71 -2.23
CA CYS A 361 -0.41 -9.31 -2.60
C CYS A 361 -1.51 -8.82 -3.56
N ALA A 362 -1.60 -7.50 -3.71
CA ALA A 362 -2.23 -6.87 -4.86
C ALA A 362 -1.16 -6.21 -5.72
N VAL A 363 -1.34 -6.23 -7.04
CA VAL A 363 -0.52 -5.45 -7.97
C VAL A 363 -1.42 -4.43 -8.65
N VAL A 364 -1.20 -3.15 -8.35
CA VAL A 364 -1.94 -2.03 -8.92
C VAL A 364 -1.24 -1.56 -10.19
N PHE A 365 -1.97 -1.59 -11.31
CA PHE A 365 -1.54 -1.11 -12.61
C PHE A 365 -2.27 0.18 -12.98
N ASP A 366 -1.54 1.31 -13.05
CA ASP A 366 -2.03 2.54 -13.67
C ASP A 366 -1.48 2.65 -15.10
N TYR A 367 -2.37 2.83 -16.08
CA TYR A 367 -2.02 2.96 -17.49
C TYR A 367 -2.04 4.42 -17.94
N TYR A 368 -0.99 4.83 -18.64
CA TYR A 368 -0.78 6.20 -19.12
C TYR A 368 -0.45 6.23 -20.61
N PHE A 369 -1.01 7.21 -21.32
CA PHE A 369 -0.84 7.39 -22.77
C PHE A 369 -0.57 8.85 -23.13
N ALA A 370 0.14 9.08 -24.24
CA ALA A 370 0.38 10.42 -24.76
C ALA A 370 -0.89 11.06 -25.39
N ASP A 371 -1.70 10.27 -26.08
CA ASP A 371 -3.04 10.64 -26.53
C ASP A 371 -4.10 9.83 -25.78
N ILE A 372 -4.99 10.53 -25.07
CA ILE A 372 -6.18 9.98 -24.39
C ILE A 372 -7.49 10.46 -25.04
N SER A 373 -7.41 10.98 -26.27
CA SER A 373 -8.58 11.41 -27.04
C SER A 373 -9.55 10.25 -27.32
N LYS A 374 -10.82 10.59 -27.60
CA LYS A 374 -11.84 9.63 -28.06
C LYS A 374 -11.41 8.86 -29.33
N LYS A 375 -10.46 9.38 -30.12
CA LYS A 375 -9.88 8.69 -31.29
C LYS A 375 -8.85 7.64 -30.86
N ALA A 376 -8.01 7.93 -29.87
CA ALA A 376 -7.02 7.00 -29.33
C ALA A 376 -7.63 5.91 -28.43
N GLN A 377 -8.78 6.16 -27.79
CA GLN A 377 -9.41 5.28 -26.79
C GLN A 377 -9.44 3.79 -27.18
N ARG A 378 -9.75 3.45 -28.44
CA ARG A 378 -9.74 2.05 -28.93
C ARG A 378 -8.33 1.44 -29.02
N LYS A 379 -7.30 2.22 -29.38
CA LYS A 379 -5.89 1.78 -29.36
C LYS A 379 -5.41 1.57 -27.93
N ASN A 380 -5.74 2.51 -27.03
CA ASN A 380 -5.31 2.46 -25.64
C ASN A 380 -5.90 1.23 -24.93
N GLN A 381 -7.19 0.99 -25.09
CA GLN A 381 -7.87 -0.23 -24.61
C GLN A 381 -7.29 -1.53 -25.20
N ALA A 382 -6.82 -1.52 -26.46
CA ALA A 382 -6.12 -2.67 -27.04
C ALA A 382 -4.71 -2.87 -26.44
N SER A 383 -4.00 -1.79 -26.12
CA SER A 383 -2.70 -1.85 -25.41
C SER A 383 -2.83 -2.38 -23.99
N ILE A 384 -3.91 -2.02 -23.29
CA ILE A 384 -4.25 -2.57 -21.97
C ILE A 384 -4.52 -4.08 -22.09
N LYS A 385 -5.34 -4.52 -23.04
CA LYS A 385 -5.63 -5.96 -23.26
C LYS A 385 -4.40 -6.83 -23.58
N VAL A 386 -3.37 -6.22 -24.15
CA VAL A 386 -2.07 -6.89 -24.36
C VAL A 386 -1.28 -7.00 -23.06
N SER A 387 -1.39 -6.02 -22.15
CA SER A 387 -0.80 -6.07 -20.81
C SER A 387 -1.57 -7.00 -19.87
N GLU A 388 -2.91 -6.95 -19.85
CA GLU A 388 -3.80 -7.85 -19.10
C GLU A 388 -3.41 -9.31 -19.34
N LYS A 389 -3.24 -9.73 -20.60
CA LYS A 389 -2.80 -11.09 -20.93
C LYS A 389 -1.41 -11.46 -20.35
N VAL A 390 -0.45 -10.53 -20.32
CA VAL A 390 0.86 -10.81 -19.72
C VAL A 390 0.72 -10.98 -18.20
N GLN A 391 -0.19 -10.23 -17.56
CA GLN A 391 -0.47 -10.39 -16.13
C GLN A 391 -1.19 -11.70 -15.79
N ASP A 392 -2.09 -12.19 -16.65
CA ASP A 392 -2.66 -13.54 -16.52
C ASP A 392 -1.55 -14.63 -16.56
N GLU A 393 -0.50 -14.41 -17.35
CA GLU A 393 0.66 -15.30 -17.48
C GLU A 393 1.63 -15.16 -16.27
N ASP A 394 1.83 -13.95 -15.73
CA ASP A 394 2.64 -13.66 -14.52
C ASP A 394 2.00 -14.24 -13.24
N GLU A 395 0.69 -14.02 -13.03
CA GLU A 395 -0.07 -14.47 -11.86
C GLU A 395 0.04 -16.00 -11.69
N ALA A 396 -0.17 -16.74 -12.79
CA ALA A 396 -0.09 -18.20 -12.79
C ALA A 396 1.31 -18.74 -12.41
N ILE A 397 2.38 -17.98 -12.70
CA ILE A 397 3.76 -18.32 -12.33
C ILE A 397 4.04 -17.95 -10.87
N CYS A 398 3.66 -16.75 -10.43
CA CYS A 398 3.85 -16.31 -9.05
C CYS A 398 3.15 -17.25 -8.03
N ASP A 399 1.92 -17.68 -8.32
CA ASP A 399 1.18 -18.67 -7.54
C ASP A 399 1.85 -20.06 -7.57
N ALA A 400 2.50 -20.45 -8.67
CA ALA A 400 3.30 -21.67 -8.74
C ALA A 400 4.58 -21.58 -7.91
N VAL A 401 5.27 -20.43 -7.93
CA VAL A 401 6.47 -20.16 -7.14
C VAL A 401 6.16 -20.15 -5.64
N GLN A 402 5.09 -19.50 -5.18
CA GLN A 402 4.70 -19.50 -3.75
C GLN A 402 4.47 -20.93 -3.22
N ARG A 403 3.78 -21.79 -4.01
CA ARG A 403 3.59 -23.21 -3.68
C ARG A 403 4.91 -23.99 -3.67
N GLY A 404 5.85 -23.64 -4.55
CA GLY A 404 7.20 -24.20 -4.58
C GLY A 404 8.06 -23.80 -3.38
N LEU A 405 7.99 -22.54 -2.95
CA LEU A 405 8.73 -22.00 -1.80
C LEU A 405 8.34 -22.69 -0.49
N ALA A 406 7.07 -23.03 -0.30
CA ALA A 406 6.58 -23.81 0.84
C ALA A 406 6.97 -25.31 0.79
N SER A 407 7.68 -25.78 -0.26
CA SER A 407 8.10 -27.17 -0.37
C SER A 407 9.28 -27.49 0.53
N ARG A 408 9.17 -28.57 1.31
CA ARG A 408 10.25 -29.16 2.12
C ARG A 408 11.52 -29.58 1.35
N ALA A 409 11.51 -29.46 0.02
CA ALA A 409 12.63 -29.77 -0.87
C ALA A 409 13.37 -28.52 -1.39
N TYR A 410 12.93 -27.31 -1.02
CA TYR A 410 13.50 -26.05 -1.50
C TYR A 410 13.91 -25.14 -0.33
N VAL A 411 15.06 -24.48 -0.47
CA VAL A 411 15.60 -23.53 0.53
C VAL A 411 15.99 -22.20 -0.11
N ALA A 412 16.79 -22.21 -1.17
CA ALA A 412 17.14 -21.03 -1.95
C ALA A 412 17.56 -21.41 -3.39
N GLY A 413 17.45 -20.47 -4.32
CA GLY A 413 17.88 -20.60 -5.72
C GLY A 413 19.27 -20.00 -5.94
N ARG A 414 19.90 -20.38 -7.06
CA ARG A 414 21.20 -19.84 -7.50
C ARG A 414 20.99 -18.75 -8.55
N LEU A 415 21.53 -17.55 -8.30
CA LEU A 415 21.33 -16.42 -9.20
C LEU A 415 22.21 -16.48 -10.45
N SER A 416 21.64 -16.02 -11.56
CA SER A 416 22.18 -15.99 -12.91
C SER A 416 22.90 -14.67 -13.15
N VAL A 417 24.23 -14.72 -13.24
CA VAL A 417 25.13 -13.55 -13.36
C VAL A 417 24.78 -12.62 -14.53
N ARG A 418 24.11 -13.13 -15.57
CA ARG A 418 23.67 -12.36 -16.74
C ARG A 418 22.31 -11.66 -16.57
N ARG A 419 21.52 -12.06 -15.57
CA ARG A 419 20.07 -11.85 -15.54
C ARG A 419 19.58 -11.33 -14.19
N GLU A 420 19.83 -12.03 -13.11
CA GLU A 420 19.22 -11.77 -11.79
C GLU A 420 20.05 -10.78 -10.95
N ALA A 421 20.69 -9.82 -11.63
CA ALA A 421 21.46 -8.75 -10.98
C ALA A 421 20.54 -7.76 -10.23
N GLY A 422 19.34 -7.50 -10.76
CA GLY A 422 18.34 -6.67 -10.09
C GLY A 422 17.78 -7.35 -8.83
N GLU A 423 17.46 -8.64 -8.93
CA GLU A 423 16.98 -9.47 -7.82
C GLU A 423 17.99 -9.50 -6.67
N HIS A 424 19.29 -9.69 -6.98
CA HIS A 424 20.35 -9.64 -5.99
C HIS A 424 20.47 -8.27 -5.27
N LEU A 425 20.27 -7.16 -5.98
CA LEU A 425 20.21 -5.82 -5.36
C LEU A 425 19.02 -5.71 -4.40
N PHE A 426 17.84 -6.18 -4.83
CA PHE A 426 16.64 -6.18 -4.00
C PHE A 426 16.81 -6.99 -2.71
N HIS A 427 17.30 -8.22 -2.81
CA HIS A 427 17.52 -9.10 -1.67
C HIS A 427 18.51 -8.51 -0.65
N ARG A 428 19.57 -7.85 -1.13
CA ARG A 428 20.54 -7.14 -0.28
C ARG A 428 19.96 -5.91 0.42
N LEU A 429 19.16 -5.11 -0.27
CA LEU A 429 18.50 -3.93 0.32
C LEU A 429 17.47 -4.35 1.37
N LEU A 430 16.67 -5.38 1.07
CA LEU A 430 15.71 -5.97 1.98
C LEU A 430 16.40 -6.49 3.26
N HIS A 431 17.46 -7.30 3.11
CA HIS A 431 18.25 -7.79 4.25
C HIS A 431 18.78 -6.63 5.11
N ALA A 432 19.27 -5.54 4.48
CA ALA A 432 19.82 -4.40 5.19
C ALA A 432 18.77 -3.67 6.05
N ASP A 433 17.58 -3.39 5.49
CA ASP A 433 16.52 -2.69 6.22
C ASP A 433 15.91 -3.58 7.34
N LEU A 434 15.72 -4.88 7.10
CA LEU A 434 15.28 -5.85 8.14
C LEU A 434 16.32 -5.97 9.29
N THR A 435 17.61 -6.13 8.95
CA THR A 435 18.70 -6.26 9.94
C THR A 435 18.88 -5.00 10.77
N LYS A 436 18.73 -3.82 10.15
CA LYS A 436 18.79 -2.51 10.82
C LYS A 436 17.72 -2.39 11.90
N ALA A 437 16.48 -2.81 11.63
CA ALA A 437 15.40 -2.79 12.62
C ALA A 437 15.67 -3.74 13.79
N LEU A 438 16.17 -4.96 13.56
CA LEU A 438 16.56 -5.88 14.65
C LEU A 438 17.80 -5.43 15.44
N SER A 439 18.50 -4.39 14.99
CA SER A 439 19.71 -3.85 15.62
C SER A 439 19.47 -2.56 16.40
N GLN A 440 18.36 -1.87 16.14
CA GLN A 440 17.91 -0.73 16.93
C GLN A 440 17.02 -1.23 18.08
N PRO A 441 17.14 -0.68 19.30
CA PRO A 441 16.11 -0.86 20.32
C PRO A 441 14.77 -0.37 19.78
N ALA A 442 13.66 -0.98 20.24
CA ALA A 442 12.32 -0.43 20.05
C ALA A 442 12.16 0.86 20.89
N ALA A 443 12.75 1.95 20.38
CA ALA A 443 12.44 3.30 20.81
C ALA A 443 10.99 3.61 20.41
N ALA A 444 10.27 4.33 21.27
CA ALA A 444 8.98 4.89 20.91
C ALA A 444 9.20 6.03 19.90
N ASP A 445 8.95 5.74 18.62
CA ASP A 445 8.68 6.74 17.57
C ASP A 445 7.31 7.41 17.81
#